data_AF-A0A165ZSM5-F1
#
_entry.id   AF-A0A165ZSM5-F1
#
_cell.length_a   1.000
_cell.length_b   1.000
_cell.length_c   1.000
_cell.angle_alpha   90.00
_cell.angle_beta   90.00
_cell.angle_gamma   90.00
#
_symmetry.space_group_name_H-M   'P 1'
#
loop_
_entity.id
_entity.type
_entity.pdbx_description
1 polymer ?
#
loop_
_entity_poly.entity_id
_entity_poly.type
_entity_poly.pdbx_seq_one_letter_code
_entity_poly.pdbx_strand_id
1 'polypeptide(L)'
;MDDIASKNPYEGNAQLSPLEQDVLWEYAKLNKNVKDLCARLRELSEGPDKDLLVQLRVLERKMGLVMTLFKASWWGHISSVQEAASDPGEDTFADQTITR
;
A
#
# COMPACT_ATOMS: atom_id res chain seq x y z
N MET A 1 -9.45 33.64 -20.65
CA MET A 1 -9.47 32.98 -19.32
C MET A 1 -8.15 32.24 -19.20
N ASP A 2 -7.04 32.83 -18.77
CA ASP A 2 -6.85 33.80 -17.69
C ASP A 2 -5.71 34.79 -18.00
N ASP A 3 -6.06 36.03 -18.36
CA ASP A 3 -5.10 37.11 -18.70
C ASP A 3 -4.39 37.71 -17.49
N ILE A 4 -4.73 37.26 -16.28
CA ILE A 4 -4.17 37.76 -15.01
C ILE A 4 -2.68 37.42 -14.87
N ALA A 5 -2.19 36.37 -15.54
CA ALA A 5 -0.76 36.04 -15.49
C ALA A 5 0.11 36.96 -16.36
N SER A 6 -0.45 37.51 -17.44
CA SER A 6 0.29 38.25 -18.47
C SER A 6 0.15 39.77 -18.37
N LYS A 7 -0.95 40.27 -17.81
CA LYS A 7 -1.19 41.71 -17.69
C LYS A 7 -1.94 42.03 -16.41
N ASN A 8 -1.54 43.09 -15.72
CA ASN A 8 -2.25 43.56 -14.54
C ASN A 8 -3.62 44.15 -14.98
N PRO A 9 -4.77 43.55 -14.57
CA PRO A 9 -6.09 44.04 -14.94
C PRO A 9 -6.48 45.32 -14.18
N TYR A 10 -5.73 45.68 -13.15
CA TYR A 10 -5.96 46.86 -12.31
C TYR A 10 -5.14 48.08 -12.75
N GLU A 11 -4.25 47.92 -13.73
CA GLU A 11 -3.44 49.03 -14.29
C GLU A 11 -4.33 50.14 -14.87
N GLY A 12 -4.07 51.38 -14.46
CA GLY A 12 -4.78 52.56 -14.97
C GLY A 12 -6.13 52.84 -14.30
N ASN A 13 -6.45 52.13 -13.21
CA ASN A 13 -7.65 52.39 -12.45
C ASN A 13 -7.49 53.67 -11.59
N ALA A 14 -8.17 54.75 -11.97
CA ALA A 14 -8.03 56.07 -11.34
C ALA A 14 -8.45 56.13 -9.86
N GLN A 15 -9.16 55.10 -9.36
CA GLN A 15 -9.59 55.00 -7.96
C GLN A 15 -8.58 54.25 -7.07
N LEU A 16 -7.56 53.61 -7.65
CA LEU A 16 -6.54 52.88 -6.89
C LEU A 16 -5.18 53.54 -7.05
N SER A 17 -4.44 53.62 -5.95
CA SER A 17 -3.02 53.97 -6.00
C SER A 17 -2.24 52.92 -6.80
N PRO A 18 -1.14 53.29 -7.49
CA PRO A 18 -0.29 52.33 -8.21
C PRO A 18 0.12 51.13 -7.35
N LEU A 19 0.44 51.37 -6.08
CA LEU A 19 0.81 50.29 -5.14
C LEU A 19 -0.36 49.33 -4.88
N GLU A 20 -1.58 49.83 -4.77
CA GLU A 20 -2.76 48.99 -4.52
C GLU A 20 -3.08 48.12 -5.73
N GLN A 21 -2.89 48.65 -6.95
CA GLN A 21 -3.07 47.90 -8.19
C GLN A 21 -2.09 46.72 -8.28
N ASP A 22 -0.83 46.95 -7.93
CA ASP A 22 0.21 45.91 -7.93
C ASP A 22 -0.07 44.85 -6.86
N VAL A 23 -0.42 45.27 -5.64
CA VAL A 23 -0.72 44.35 -4.53
C VAL A 23 -1.94 43.48 -4.86
N LEU A 24 -3.03 44.04 -5.37
CA LEU A 24 -4.20 43.26 -5.78
C LEU A 24 -3.86 42.25 -6.87
N TRP A 25 -3.00 42.64 -7.82
CA TRP A 25 -2.56 41.75 -8.88
C TRP A 25 -1.72 40.58 -8.35
N GLU A 26 -0.79 40.84 -7.43
CA GLU A 26 -0.02 39.79 -6.76
C GLU A 26 -0.91 38.86 -5.94
N TYR A 27 -1.91 39.39 -5.22
CA TYR A 27 -2.88 38.54 -4.51
C TYR A 27 -3.72 37.69 -5.46
N ALA A 28 -4.12 38.23 -6.62
CA ALA A 28 -4.84 37.46 -7.63
C ALA A 28 -3.99 36.30 -8.18
N LYS A 29 -2.70 36.54 -8.45
CA LYS A 29 -1.74 35.52 -8.86
C LYS A 29 -1.52 34.47 -7.76
N LEU A 30 -1.35 34.90 -6.51
CA LEU A 30 -1.20 34.00 -5.37
C LEU A 30 -2.43 33.12 -5.17
N ASN A 31 -3.64 33.69 -5.21
CA ASN A 31 -4.88 32.93 -5.07
C ASN A 31 -5.02 31.88 -6.16
N LYS A 32 -4.66 32.21 -7.40
CA LYS A 32 -4.60 31.23 -8.49
C LYS A 32 -3.63 30.10 -8.19
N ASN A 33 -2.40 30.42 -7.80
CA ASN A 33 -1.39 29.42 -7.46
C ASN A 33 -1.85 28.51 -6.30
N VAL A 34 -2.51 29.08 -5.27
CA VAL A 34 -3.05 28.31 -4.16
C VAL A 34 -4.17 27.37 -4.61
N LYS A 35 -5.08 27.83 -5.47
CA LYS A 35 -6.13 26.98 -6.05
C LYS A 35 -5.56 25.83 -6.88
N ASP A 36 -4.55 26.12 -7.70
CA ASP A 36 -3.86 25.12 -8.51
C ASP A 36 -3.13 24.10 -7.63
N LEU A 37 -2.48 24.55 -6.56
CA LEU A 37 -1.85 23.67 -5.56
C LEU A 37 -2.89 22.80 -4.85
N CYS A 38 -4.02 23.36 -4.41
CA CYS A 38 -5.09 22.58 -3.78
C CYS A 38 -5.69 21.54 -4.74
N ALA A 39 -5.88 21.88 -6.02
CA ALA A 39 -6.36 20.95 -7.03
C ALA A 39 -5.37 19.80 -7.23
N ARG A 40 -4.07 20.11 -7.40
CA ARG A 40 -3.01 19.10 -7.54
C ARG A 40 -2.86 18.24 -6.29
N LEU A 41 -2.96 18.84 -5.10
CA LEU A 41 -2.92 18.10 -3.83
C LEU A 41 -4.10 17.14 -3.73
N ARG A 42 -5.29 17.55 -4.18
CA ARG A 42 -6.46 16.69 -4.20
C ARG A 42 -6.28 15.53 -5.17
N GLU A 43 -5.81 15.78 -6.38
CA GLU A 43 -5.45 14.73 -7.34
C GLU A 43 -4.41 13.76 -6.76
N LEU A 44 -3.39 14.29 -6.10
CA LEU A 44 -2.36 13.48 -5.43
C LEU A 44 -2.90 12.73 -4.21
N SER A 45 -3.92 13.23 -3.52
CA SER A 45 -4.56 12.50 -2.41
C SER A 45 -5.49 11.39 -2.89
N GLU A 46 -6.12 11.55 -4.05
CA GLU A 46 -7.11 10.61 -4.59
C GLU A 46 -6.48 9.52 -5.49
N GLY A 47 -5.31 9.79 -6.10
CA GLY A 47 -4.66 8.94 -7.10
C GLY A 47 -3.84 7.73 -6.61
N PRO A 48 -2.89 7.88 -5.65
CA PRO A 48 -1.89 6.85 -5.36
C PRO A 48 -2.42 5.67 -4.56
N ASP A 49 -3.59 5.79 -3.92
CA ASP A 49 -4.13 4.71 -3.09
C ASP A 49 -4.53 3.49 -3.92
N LYS A 50 -5.04 3.66 -5.14
CA LYS A 50 -5.63 2.53 -5.88
C LYS A 50 -4.56 1.55 -6.36
N ASP A 51 -3.46 2.04 -6.92
CA ASP A 51 -2.40 1.16 -7.42
C ASP A 51 -1.62 0.51 -6.27
N LEU A 52 -1.33 1.27 -5.21
CA LEU A 52 -0.66 0.75 -4.03
C LEU A 52 -1.49 -0.32 -3.32
N LEU A 53 -2.81 -0.13 -3.17
CA LEU A 53 -3.71 -1.14 -2.60
C LEU A 53 -3.79 -2.41 -3.45
N VAL A 54 -3.75 -2.30 -4.79
CA VAL A 54 -3.70 -3.45 -5.69
C VAL A 54 -2.40 -4.23 -5.50
N GLN A 55 -1.26 -3.54 -5.43
CA GLN A 55 0.03 -4.17 -5.19
C GLN A 55 0.10 -4.86 -3.83
N LEU A 56 -0.41 -4.21 -2.76
CA LEU A 56 -0.50 -4.81 -1.42
C LEU A 56 -1.39 -6.06 -1.41
N ARG A 57 -2.54 -6.04 -2.10
CA ARG A 57 -3.43 -7.21 -2.19
C ARG A 57 -2.77 -8.38 -2.92
N VAL A 58 -1.97 -8.12 -3.95
CA VAL A 58 -1.18 -9.17 -4.62
C VAL A 58 -0.14 -9.74 -3.65
N LEU A 59 0.53 -8.89 -2.89
CA LEU A 59 1.52 -9.30 -1.89
C LEU A 59 0.88 -10.16 -0.79
N GLU A 60 -0.27 -9.75 -0.27
CA GLU A 60 -1.07 -10.48 0.74
C GLU A 60 -1.38 -11.91 0.27
N ARG A 61 -1.88 -12.07 -0.96
CA ARG A 61 -2.19 -13.39 -1.52
C ARG A 61 -0.96 -14.27 -1.64
N LYS A 62 0.16 -13.71 -2.09
CA LYS A 62 1.42 -14.45 -2.23
C LYS A 62 1.95 -14.88 -0.86
N MET A 63 1.96 -13.99 0.12
CA MET A 63 2.39 -14.31 1.49
C MET A 63 1.45 -15.30 2.18
N GLY A 64 0.14 -15.20 1.95
CA GLY A 64 -0.86 -16.15 2.45
C GLY A 64 -0.63 -17.57 1.93
N LEU A 65 -0.27 -17.71 0.64
CA LEU A 65 0.12 -19.00 0.05
C LEU A 65 1.40 -19.53 0.73
N VAL A 66 2.45 -18.71 0.82
CA VAL A 66 3.73 -19.09 1.42
C VAL A 66 3.54 -19.53 2.87
N MET A 67 2.76 -18.79 3.66
CA MET A 67 2.46 -19.14 5.05
C MET A 67 1.70 -20.46 5.16
N THR A 68 0.72 -20.70 4.27
CA THR A 68 -0.02 -21.97 4.23
C THR A 68 0.91 -23.14 3.91
N LEU A 69 1.77 -23.01 2.89
CA LEU A 69 2.74 -24.04 2.52
C LEU A 69 3.77 -24.28 3.62
N PHE A 70 4.27 -23.21 4.25
CA PHE A 70 5.20 -23.31 5.38
C PHE A 70 4.58 -24.04 6.57
N LYS A 71 3.33 -23.70 6.93
CA LYS A 71 2.59 -24.40 7.98
C LYS A 71 2.40 -25.87 7.64
N ALA A 72 1.98 -26.20 6.42
CA ALA A 72 1.82 -27.59 5.98
C ALA A 72 3.15 -28.36 6.03
N SER A 73 4.24 -27.73 5.58
CA SER A 73 5.59 -28.31 5.64
C SER A 73 6.02 -28.62 7.06
N TRP A 74 5.77 -27.70 8.00
CA TRP A 74 6.14 -27.90 9.41
C TRP A 74 5.28 -28.97 10.06
N TRP A 75 3.96 -28.94 9.86
CA TRP A 75 3.05 -29.97 10.37
C TRP A 75 3.40 -31.36 9.83
N GLY A 76 3.70 -31.47 8.54
CA GLY A 76 4.15 -32.73 7.95
C GLY A 76 5.45 -33.24 8.58
N HIS A 77 6.40 -32.35 8.84
CA HIS A 77 7.63 -32.73 9.54
C HIS A 77 7.38 -33.20 10.98
N ILE A 78 6.56 -32.48 11.76
CA ILE A 78 6.19 -32.91 13.11
C ILE A 78 5.51 -34.29 13.09
N SER A 79 4.56 -34.51 12.17
CA SER A 79 3.88 -35.79 12.03
C SER A 79 4.88 -36.91 11.76
N SER A 80 5.83 -36.70 10.84
CA SER A 80 6.84 -37.71 10.50
C SER A 80 7.76 -38.04 11.67
N VAL A 81 8.16 -37.04 12.47
CA VAL A 81 8.98 -37.25 13.66
C VAL A 81 8.19 -37.98 14.75
N GLN A 82 6.90 -37.67 14.90
CA GLN A 82 6.03 -38.32 15.87
C GLN A 82 5.75 -39.78 15.49
N GLU A 83 5.53 -40.08 14.20
CA GLU A 83 5.38 -41.44 13.69
C GLU A 83 6.66 -42.26 13.92
N ALA A 84 7.83 -41.71 13.62
CA ALA A 84 9.12 -42.35 13.91
C ALA A 84 9.37 -42.58 15.41
N ALA A 85 8.82 -41.74 16.28
CA ALA A 85 8.88 -41.90 17.73
C ALA A 85 7.79 -42.85 18.28
N SER A 86 6.74 -43.14 17.50
CA SER A 86 5.60 -43.98 17.89
C SER A 86 5.72 -45.42 17.38
N ASP A 87 6.87 -45.81 16.83
CA ASP A 87 7.24 -47.22 16.56
C ASP A 87 8.11 -47.77 17.70
N PRO A 88 7.52 -48.23 18.83
CA PRO A 88 8.18 -49.19 19.69
C PRO A 88 8.01 -50.56 19.02
N GLY A 89 9.13 -51.18 18.66
CA GLY A 89 9.21 -52.43 17.89
C GLY A 89 8.04 -53.41 18.07
N GLU A 90 7.44 -53.76 16.93
CA GLU A 90 6.57 -54.91 16.76
C GLU A 90 7.39 -56.22 16.90
N ASP A 91 7.83 -56.56 18.12
CA ASP A 91 8.29 -57.90 18.45
C ASP A 91 7.07 -58.82 18.55
N THR A 92 6.75 -59.45 17.42
CA THR A 92 5.86 -60.60 17.31
C THR A 92 6.46 -61.76 18.11
N PHE A 93 6.20 -61.82 19.43
CA PHE A 93 6.38 -63.05 20.21
C PHE A 93 5.15 -63.96 19.97
N ALA A 94 4.99 -64.40 18.73
CA ALA A 94 4.17 -65.56 18.42
C ALA A 94 5.12 -66.72 18.11
N ASP A 95 4.86 -67.84 18.80
CA ASP A 95 5.20 -69.19 18.39
C ASP A 95 6.61 -69.74 18.69
N GLN A 96 6.76 -70.34 19.87
CA GLN A 96 7.51 -71.60 20.00
C GLN A 96 6.71 -72.60 20.83
N THR A 97 5.63 -73.11 20.23
CA THR A 97 5.04 -74.39 20.63
C THR A 97 5.88 -75.51 20.00
N ILE A 98 6.50 -76.34 20.87
CA ILE A 98 6.99 -77.71 20.61
C ILE A 98 8.30 -77.88 19.81
N THR A 99 9.37 -78.23 20.53
CA THR A 99 10.22 -79.39 20.18
C THR A 99 10.77 -80.09 21.41
N ARG A 100 10.15 -81.24 21.70
CA ARG A 100 10.63 -82.46 22.39
C ARG A 100 10.91 -82.44 23.90
#